data_AF-A0A2D6PA35-F1
#
_entry.id   AF-A0A2D6PA35-F1
#
_cell.length_a   1.000
_cell.length_b   1.000
_cell.length_c   1.000
_cell.angle_alpha   90.00
_cell.angle_beta   90.00
_cell.angle_gamma   90.00
#
_symmetry.space_group_name_H-M   'P 1'
#
loop_
_entity.id
_entity.type
_entity.pdbx_description
1 polymer ?
#
loop_
_entity_poly.entity_id
_entity_poly.type
_entity_poly.pdbx_seq_one_letter_code
_entity_poly.pdbx_strand_id
1 'polypeptide(L)'
;MTTPKIWHIEEVRNAKSLNEENTDFDLEINHPEFGWIPYTLTPDDPDGSISNSELLSMMGSSYAQYVPPTSEEIITQQAASVRFQRDMLLKTHVDPIVSNNLRWNDMTDSQRTEWTDYRTALLDITDQSGFPQNVTWPTVPEGYGFR
;
A
#
# COMPACT_ATOMS: atom_id res chain seq x y z
N MET A 1 -7.72 -21.19 -31.09
CA MET A 1 -7.88 -20.74 -29.68
C MET A 1 -7.76 -21.98 -28.83
N THR A 2 -6.63 -22.16 -28.16
CA THR A 2 -6.43 -23.25 -27.20
C THR A 2 -7.28 -22.94 -25.97
N THR A 3 -8.15 -23.86 -25.57
CA THR A 3 -8.82 -23.78 -24.28
C THR A 3 -7.75 -23.65 -23.20
N PRO A 4 -7.85 -22.67 -22.29
CA PRO A 4 -6.89 -22.56 -21.19
C PRO A 4 -6.89 -23.87 -20.40
N LYS A 5 -5.68 -24.34 -20.07
CA LYS A 5 -5.49 -25.55 -19.28
C LYS A 5 -6.02 -25.27 -17.87
N ILE A 6 -7.03 -26.00 -17.46
CA ILE A 6 -7.54 -25.98 -16.09
C ILE A 6 -6.72 -26.98 -15.29
N TRP A 7 -6.19 -26.53 -14.15
CA TRP A 7 -5.40 -27.35 -13.24
C TRP A 7 -6.31 -27.93 -12.17
N HIS A 8 -6.23 -29.24 -12.01
CA HIS A 8 -6.87 -29.92 -10.89
C HIS A 8 -5.87 -30.00 -9.74
N ILE A 9 -6.31 -29.53 -8.56
CA ILE A 9 -5.54 -29.58 -7.32
C ILE A 9 -6.06 -30.74 -6.50
N GLU A 10 -5.14 -31.56 -5.97
CA GLU A 10 -5.48 -32.74 -5.18
C GLU A 10 -5.44 -32.47 -3.67
N GLU A 11 -4.59 -31.55 -3.23
CA GLU A 11 -4.37 -31.25 -1.83
C GLU A 11 -4.14 -29.76 -1.57
N VAL A 12 -4.65 -29.30 -0.42
CA VAL A 12 -4.38 -27.98 0.16
C VAL A 12 -3.85 -28.12 1.58
N ARG A 13 -3.01 -27.18 2.02
CA ARG A 13 -2.52 -27.13 3.40
C ARG A 13 -2.21 -25.71 3.84
N ASN A 14 -1.89 -25.56 5.13
CA ASN A 14 -1.43 -24.30 5.73
C ASN A 14 -2.39 -23.11 5.51
N ALA A 15 -3.69 -23.38 5.38
CA ALA A 15 -4.69 -22.35 5.16
C ALA A 15 -4.80 -21.40 6.35
N LYS A 16 -4.89 -20.10 6.07
CA LYS A 16 -5.02 -19.02 7.04
C LYS A 16 -6.04 -18.02 6.50
N SER A 17 -7.02 -17.67 7.32
CA SER A 17 -7.98 -16.63 6.97
C SER A 17 -7.30 -15.26 6.94
N LEU A 18 -7.68 -14.44 5.96
CA LEU A 18 -7.21 -13.07 5.75
C LEU A 18 -8.18 -12.01 6.25
N ASN A 19 -9.39 -12.41 6.66
CA ASN A 19 -10.43 -11.50 7.11
C ASN A 19 -11.32 -12.10 8.22
N GLU A 20 -12.12 -11.26 8.87
CA GLU A 20 -13.01 -11.69 9.97
C GLU A 20 -14.16 -12.55 9.46
N GLU A 21 -14.57 -12.35 8.21
CA GLU A 21 -15.65 -13.08 7.54
C GLU A 21 -15.26 -14.51 7.16
N ASN A 22 -13.97 -14.83 7.17
CA ASN A 22 -13.40 -16.10 6.69
C ASN A 22 -13.86 -16.43 5.27
N THR A 23 -13.74 -15.46 4.36
CA THR A 23 -14.02 -15.66 2.93
C THR A 23 -12.74 -15.73 2.10
N ASP A 24 -11.67 -15.10 2.59
CA ASP A 24 -10.42 -14.94 1.86
C ASP A 24 -9.31 -15.66 2.62
N PHE A 25 -8.47 -16.40 1.91
CA PHE A 25 -7.48 -17.27 2.54
C PHE A 25 -6.14 -17.22 1.83
N ASP A 26 -5.05 -17.27 2.59
CA ASP A 26 -3.76 -17.72 2.08
C ASP A 26 -3.60 -19.20 2.41
N LEU A 27 -3.23 -20.00 1.41
CA LEU A 27 -3.00 -21.43 1.55
C LEU A 27 -1.90 -21.90 0.60
N GLU A 28 -1.47 -23.15 0.75
CA GLU A 28 -0.59 -23.81 -0.22
C GLU A 28 -1.39 -24.87 -0.98
N ILE A 29 -1.26 -24.88 -2.31
CA ILE A 29 -1.85 -25.89 -3.19
C ILE A 29 -0.77 -26.84 -3.70
N ASN A 30 -1.08 -28.13 -3.83
CA ASN A 30 -0.20 -29.09 -4.50
C ASN A 30 -0.46 -29.04 -6.02
N HIS A 31 0.28 -28.19 -6.72
CA HIS A 31 0.18 -28.03 -8.18
C HIS A 31 0.83 -29.22 -8.91
N PRO A 32 0.17 -29.83 -9.92
CA PRO A 32 0.65 -31.06 -10.56
C PRO A 32 2.01 -30.93 -11.26
N GLU A 33 2.40 -29.71 -11.65
CA GLU A 33 3.72 -29.46 -12.28
C GLU A 33 4.75 -28.79 -11.36
N PHE A 34 4.29 -28.06 -10.34
CA PHE A 34 5.18 -27.20 -9.52
C PHE A 34 5.27 -27.68 -8.07
N GLY A 35 4.52 -28.72 -7.69
CA GLY A 35 4.38 -29.15 -6.32
C GLY A 35 3.70 -28.08 -5.46
N TRP A 36 4.11 -27.98 -4.20
CA TRP A 36 3.53 -27.03 -3.25
C TRP A 36 3.90 -25.58 -3.58
N ILE A 37 2.88 -24.77 -3.92
CA ILE A 37 3.03 -23.34 -4.19
C ILE A 37 2.05 -22.51 -3.35
N PRO A 38 2.40 -21.27 -2.99
CA PRO A 38 1.49 -20.36 -2.32
C PRO A 38 0.33 -19.96 -3.26
N TYR A 39 -0.86 -19.82 -2.68
CA TYR A 39 -2.07 -19.41 -3.38
C TYR A 39 -2.93 -18.55 -2.47
N THR A 40 -3.35 -17.39 -2.97
CA THR A 40 -4.34 -16.56 -2.31
C THR A 40 -5.70 -16.88 -2.91
N LEU A 41 -6.57 -17.47 -2.09
CA LEU A 41 -7.91 -17.87 -2.43
C LEU A 41 -8.89 -16.75 -2.12
N THR A 42 -9.33 -16.05 -3.15
CA THR A 42 -10.43 -15.09 -3.09
C THR A 42 -11.61 -15.62 -3.92
N PRO A 43 -12.84 -15.64 -3.38
CA PRO A 43 -13.99 -16.23 -4.08
C PRO A 43 -14.30 -15.53 -5.42
N ASP A 44 -13.99 -14.24 -5.52
CA ASP A 44 -14.30 -13.40 -6.69
C ASP A 44 -13.14 -13.29 -7.70
N ASP A 45 -12.07 -14.08 -7.56
CA ASP A 45 -10.98 -14.11 -8.55
C ASP A 45 -11.51 -14.55 -9.93
N PRO A 46 -11.39 -13.73 -10.98
CA PRO A 46 -11.80 -14.10 -12.33
C PRO A 46 -10.89 -15.15 -12.99
N ASP A 47 -9.72 -15.47 -12.43
CA ASP A 47 -8.87 -16.53 -12.94
C ASP A 47 -9.51 -17.91 -12.74
N GLY A 48 -9.96 -18.51 -13.85
CA GLY A 48 -10.54 -19.86 -13.87
C GLY A 48 -9.53 -20.98 -14.08
N SER A 49 -8.22 -20.70 -14.01
CA SER A 49 -7.17 -21.71 -14.21
C SER A 49 -7.16 -22.77 -13.10
N ILE A 50 -7.63 -22.43 -11.90
CA ILE A 50 -7.84 -23.32 -10.75
C ILE A 50 -9.24 -23.04 -10.20
N SER A 51 -9.97 -24.07 -9.78
CA SER A 51 -11.33 -23.92 -9.25
C SER A 51 -11.31 -23.48 -7.78
N ASN A 52 -11.55 -22.21 -7.51
CA ASN A 52 -11.64 -21.67 -6.15
C ASN A 52 -12.72 -22.37 -5.30
N SER A 53 -13.83 -22.78 -5.90
CA SER A 53 -14.89 -23.51 -5.19
C SER A 53 -14.47 -24.92 -4.77
N GLU A 54 -13.64 -25.59 -5.58
CA GLU A 54 -13.05 -26.88 -5.21
C GLU A 54 -12.05 -26.71 -4.07
N LEU A 55 -11.22 -25.67 -4.10
CA LEU A 55 -10.27 -25.37 -3.01
C LEU A 55 -10.99 -25.05 -1.70
N LEU A 56 -12.06 -24.24 -1.73
CA LEU A 56 -12.90 -23.96 -0.55
C LEU A 56 -13.50 -25.24 0.03
N SER A 57 -14.04 -26.11 -0.82
CA SER A 57 -14.59 -27.40 -0.41
C SER A 57 -13.53 -28.32 0.21
N MET A 58 -12.34 -28.37 -0.39
CA MET A 58 -11.21 -29.20 0.06
C MET A 58 -10.65 -28.73 1.40
N MET A 59 -10.50 -27.41 1.59
CA MET A 59 -10.06 -26.81 2.84
C MET A 59 -11.09 -27.03 3.97
N GLY A 60 -12.38 -26.89 3.66
CA GLY A 60 -13.46 -26.97 4.63
C GLY A 60 -13.25 -25.99 5.79
N SER A 61 -13.21 -26.51 7.02
CA SER A 61 -12.96 -25.71 8.24
C SER A 61 -11.51 -25.80 8.75
N SER A 62 -10.59 -26.37 7.96
CA SER A 62 -9.21 -26.58 8.36
C SER A 62 -8.33 -25.36 8.02
N TYR A 63 -8.49 -24.28 8.77
CA TYR A 63 -7.70 -23.06 8.60
C TYR A 63 -7.38 -22.39 9.94
N ALA A 64 -6.27 -21.67 9.99
CA ALA A 64 -5.98 -20.76 11.09
C ALA A 64 -6.90 -19.53 11.00
N GLN A 65 -7.46 -19.13 12.15
CA GLN A 65 -8.31 -17.95 12.24
C GLN A 65 -7.53 -16.67 11.94
N TYR A 66 -8.22 -15.68 11.38
CA TYR A 66 -7.64 -14.37 11.16
C TYR A 66 -7.22 -13.72 12.47
N VAL A 67 -6.04 -13.09 12.46
CA VAL A 67 -5.52 -12.28 13.56
C VAL A 67 -5.39 -10.86 13.04
N PRO A 68 -6.23 -9.91 13.50
CA PRO A 68 -6.14 -8.53 13.05
C PRO A 68 -4.82 -7.89 13.50
N PRO A 69 -4.28 -6.93 12.72
CA PRO A 69 -3.13 -6.15 13.13
C PRO A 69 -3.38 -5.48 14.49
N THR A 70 -2.34 -5.45 15.30
CA THR A 70 -2.35 -4.74 16.58
C THR A 70 -2.42 -3.23 16.36
N SER A 71 -2.90 -2.49 17.36
CA SER A 71 -2.90 -1.02 17.30
C SER A 71 -1.50 -0.44 17.08
N GLU A 72 -0.46 -1.08 17.62
CA GLU A 72 0.93 -0.64 17.44
C GLU A 72 1.41 -0.83 15.99
N GLU A 73 1.07 -1.95 15.35
CA GLU A 73 1.36 -2.19 13.93
C GLU A 73 0.62 -1.19 13.04
N ILE A 74 -0.65 -0.90 13.34
CA ILE A 74 -1.45 0.11 12.62
C ILE A 74 -0.80 1.50 12.75
N ILE A 75 -0.42 1.91 13.97
CA ILE A 75 0.23 3.20 14.20
C ILE A 75 1.59 3.27 13.50
N THR A 76 2.35 2.18 13.50
CA THR A 76 3.65 2.10 12.81
C THR A 76 3.49 2.24 11.30
N GLN A 77 2.51 1.55 10.72
CA GLN A 77 2.20 1.64 9.29
C GLN A 77 1.72 3.03 8.90
N GLN A 78 0.87 3.65 9.72
CA GLN A 78 0.42 5.04 9.51
C GLN A 78 1.59 6.03 9.56
N ALA A 79 2.49 5.89 10.55
CA ALA A 79 3.70 6.72 10.64
C ALA A 79 4.60 6.58 9.41
N ALA A 80 4.77 5.36 8.90
CA ALA A 80 5.51 5.11 7.67
C ALA A 80 4.83 5.77 6.46
N SER A 81 3.51 5.66 6.34
CA SER A 81 2.72 6.27 5.26
C SER A 81 2.83 7.79 5.26
N VAL A 82 2.72 8.43 6.43
CA VAL A 82 2.86 9.89 6.56
C VAL A 82 4.27 10.35 6.17
N ARG A 83 5.32 9.66 6.64
CA ARG A 83 6.70 9.98 6.25
C ARG A 83 6.92 9.81 4.74
N PHE A 84 6.40 8.74 4.15
CA PHE A 84 6.47 8.52 2.72
C PHE A 84 5.79 9.64 1.92
N GLN A 85 4.59 10.06 2.32
CA GLN A 85 3.89 11.16 1.66
C GLN A 85 4.65 12.48 1.79
N ARG A 86 5.22 12.79 2.97
CA ARG A 86 6.08 13.95 3.18
C ARG A 86 7.27 13.94 2.24
N ASP A 87 7.98 12.82 2.17
CA ASP A 87 9.18 12.68 1.34
C ASP A 87 8.83 12.79 -0.15
N MET A 88 7.68 12.26 -0.56
CA MET A 88 7.15 12.46 -1.91
C MET A 88 6.87 13.94 -2.21
N LEU A 89 6.20 14.67 -1.32
CA LEU A 89 5.92 16.10 -1.52
C LEU A 89 7.20 16.95 -1.56
N LEU A 90 8.17 16.66 -0.69
CA LEU A 90 9.49 17.30 -0.76
C LEU A 90 10.14 17.06 -2.14
N LYS A 91 10.16 15.81 -2.58
CA LYS A 91 10.78 15.42 -3.86
C LYS A 91 10.06 15.98 -5.09
N THR A 92 8.73 15.98 -5.10
CA THR A 92 7.95 16.32 -6.30
C THR A 92 7.60 17.80 -6.38
N HIS A 93 7.45 18.49 -5.25
CA HIS A 93 7.04 19.89 -5.22
C HIS A 93 8.19 20.81 -4.83
N VAL A 94 8.94 20.48 -3.76
CA VAL A 94 9.94 21.40 -3.20
C VAL A 94 11.26 21.36 -3.97
N ASP A 95 11.83 20.17 -4.16
CA ASP A 95 13.15 19.99 -4.77
C ASP A 95 13.26 20.60 -6.19
N PRO A 96 12.26 20.48 -7.09
CA PRO A 96 12.32 21.08 -8.42
C PRO A 96 12.34 22.62 -8.44
N ILE A 97 11.99 23.23 -7.30
CA ILE A 97 11.94 24.69 -7.13
C ILE A 97 13.18 25.16 -6.37
N VAL A 98 13.38 24.68 -5.14
CA VAL A 98 14.40 25.18 -4.22
C VAL A 98 15.82 24.77 -4.66
N SER A 99 15.98 23.62 -5.33
CA SER A 99 17.29 23.18 -5.83
C SER A 99 17.65 23.75 -7.20
N ASN A 100 16.74 24.50 -7.84
CA ASN A 100 16.96 25.11 -9.15
C ASN A 100 17.24 26.61 -9.00
N ASN A 101 18.52 26.98 -8.96
CA ASN A 101 18.96 28.38 -8.78
C ASN A 101 18.35 29.36 -9.79
N LEU A 102 18.09 28.95 -11.04
CA LEU A 102 17.49 29.84 -12.03
C LEU A 102 16.03 30.15 -11.67
N ARG A 103 15.24 29.11 -11.42
CA ARG A 103 13.83 29.27 -10.99
C ARG A 103 13.73 30.02 -9.67
N TRP A 104 14.63 29.74 -8.73
CA TRP A 104 14.65 30.38 -7.42
C TRP A 104 14.97 31.88 -7.49
N ASN A 105 15.91 32.27 -8.35
CA ASN A 105 16.30 33.66 -8.53
C ASN A 105 15.26 34.48 -9.31
N ASP A 106 14.49 33.84 -10.19
CA ASP A 106 13.40 34.48 -10.94
C ASP A 106 12.15 34.77 -10.07
N MET A 107 12.09 34.22 -8.85
CA MET A 107 10.98 34.46 -7.92
C MET A 107 11.08 35.80 -7.20
N THR A 108 9.93 36.30 -6.75
CA THR A 108 9.86 37.39 -5.76
C THR A 108 10.26 36.88 -4.37
N ASP A 109 10.59 37.81 -3.46
CA ASP A 109 10.86 37.46 -2.06
C ASP A 109 9.65 36.78 -1.39
N SER A 110 8.42 37.23 -1.69
CA SER A 110 7.20 36.62 -1.16
C SER A 110 7.08 35.14 -1.56
N GLN A 111 7.30 34.84 -2.85
CA GLN A 111 7.23 33.46 -3.34
C GLN A 111 8.32 32.58 -2.74
N ARG A 112 9.54 33.09 -2.58
CA ARG A 112 10.61 32.35 -1.90
C ARG A 112 10.26 32.03 -0.44
N THR A 113 9.65 32.98 0.26
CA THR A 113 9.16 32.78 1.62
C THR A 113 8.09 31.69 1.66
N GLU A 114 7.08 31.76 0.80
CA GLU A 114 6.01 30.74 0.72
C GLU A 114 6.57 29.32 0.50
N TRP A 115 7.56 29.15 -0.39
CA TRP A 115 8.21 27.85 -0.62
C TRP A 115 9.07 27.39 0.55
N THR A 116 9.74 28.33 1.24
CA THR A 116 10.55 28.03 2.43
C THR A 116 9.66 27.59 3.59
N ASP A 117 8.54 28.29 3.79
CA ASP A 117 7.55 27.98 4.82
C ASP A 117 6.88 26.63 4.54
N TYR A 118 6.50 26.37 3.28
CA TYR A 118 5.95 25.08 2.86
C TYR A 118 6.91 23.92 3.14
N ARG A 119 8.18 24.06 2.77
CA ARG A 119 9.21 23.04 3.05
C ARG A 119 9.36 22.78 4.55
N THR A 120 9.40 23.84 5.35
CA THR A 120 9.56 23.75 6.80
C THR A 120 8.36 23.06 7.42
N ALA A 121 7.14 23.48 7.06
CA ALA A 121 5.91 22.86 7.52
C ALA A 121 5.80 21.37 7.16
N LEU A 122 6.33 20.95 5.99
CA LEU A 122 6.42 19.52 5.64
C LEU A 122 7.38 18.75 6.55
N LEU A 123 8.55 19.32 6.85
CA LEU A 123 9.54 18.67 7.72
C LEU A 123 9.04 18.53 9.16
N ASP A 124 8.28 19.52 9.63
CA ASP A 124 7.73 19.57 11.00
C ASP A 124 6.51 18.64 11.19
N ILE A 125 6.04 17.93 10.15
CA ILE A 125 4.88 17.02 10.25
C ILE A 125 5.06 15.96 11.33
N THR A 126 6.27 15.43 11.50
CA THR A 126 6.53 14.38 12.49
C THR A 126 6.53 14.90 13.93
N ASP A 127 6.60 16.22 14.11
CA ASP A 127 6.61 16.88 15.42
C ASP A 127 5.22 17.39 15.83
N GLN A 128 4.22 17.26 14.95
CA GLN A 128 2.83 17.58 15.27
C GLN A 128 2.31 16.65 16.38
N SER A 129 1.56 17.22 17.33
CA SER A 129 0.99 16.47 18.47
C SER A 129 0.03 15.34 18.07
N GLY A 130 -0.54 15.41 16.86
CA GLY A 130 -1.41 14.37 16.31
C GLY A 130 -0.68 13.33 15.47
N PHE A 131 0.64 13.43 15.28
CA PHE A 131 1.38 12.43 14.50
C PHE A 131 1.32 11.04 15.17
N PRO A 132 1.10 9.95 14.39
CA PRO A 132 0.86 9.91 12.94
C PRO A 132 -0.62 9.95 12.53
N GLN A 133 -1.55 9.94 13.49
CA GLN A 133 -2.96 9.64 13.24
C GLN A 133 -3.77 10.84 12.74
N ASN A 134 -3.37 12.06 13.12
CA ASN A 134 -4.03 13.30 12.77
C ASN A 134 -2.99 14.38 12.47
N VAL A 135 -2.56 14.44 11.21
CA VAL A 135 -1.58 15.43 10.74
C VAL A 135 -2.26 16.47 9.83
N THR A 136 -1.89 17.72 10.00
CA THR A 136 -2.29 18.81 9.09
C THR A 136 -1.21 18.99 8.03
N TRP A 137 -1.58 18.80 6.77
CA TRP A 137 -0.68 19.01 5.64
C TRP A 137 -0.65 20.48 5.22
N PRO A 138 0.52 21.08 4.97
CA PRO A 138 0.58 22.43 4.44
C PRO A 138 0.06 22.47 2.99
N THR A 139 -0.51 23.59 2.59
CA THR A 139 -0.97 23.82 1.21
C THR A 139 0.21 24.17 0.32
N VAL A 140 0.29 23.55 -0.85
CA VAL A 140 1.32 23.87 -1.85
C VAL A 140 1.18 25.34 -2.31
N PRO A 141 2.27 26.13 -2.34
CA PRO A 141 2.23 27.48 -2.89
C PRO A 141 1.79 27.50 -4.36
N GLU A 142 0.95 28.47 -4.73
CA GLU A 142 0.51 28.66 -6.11
C GLU A 142 1.47 29.59 -6.90
N GLY A 143 1.46 29.49 -8.23
CA GLY A 143 2.00 30.57 -9.09
C GLY A 143 3.36 30.36 -9.74
N TYR A 144 4.06 29.24 -9.53
CA TYR A 144 5.26 28.91 -10.31
C TYR A 144 5.61 27.41 -10.24
N GLY A 145 5.65 26.70 -11.37
CA GLY A 145 6.38 25.41 -11.46
C GLY A 145 5.61 24.13 -11.82
N PHE A 146 4.28 24.14 -11.95
CA PHE A 146 3.51 23.02 -12.51
C PHE A 146 2.89 23.41 -13.86
N ARG A 147 3.71 23.39 -14.91
CA ARG A 147 3.23 23.25 -16.30
C ARG A 147 3.85 22.01 -16.88
#